data_AF-A0A384J436-F1
#
_entry.id   AF-A0A384J436-F1
#
_cell.length_a   1.000
_cell.length_b   1.000
_cell.length_c   1.000
_cell.angle_alpha   90.00
_cell.angle_beta   90.00
_cell.angle_gamma   90.00
#
_symmetry.space_group_name_H-M   'P 1'
#
loop_
_entity.id
_entity.type
_entity.pdbx_description
1 polymer ?
#
loop_
_entity_poly.entity_id
_entity_poly.type
_entity_poly.pdbx_seq_one_letter_code
_entity_poly.pdbx_strand_id
1 'polypeptide(L)'
;MHYLSFRLVSFLICLAPWNVLSAPTYQYLREPQTNEVFASRDYFYVGGEYVTTSTNNTLFVNQMYVEHLLPSLIEQPYPIVFIHGQSMTGTNWLNKPDGSPGWATYFLSHGYEIYILDQPARGRSAWNPSGNTTLATYTAERTMQRFTATERYNLWPQAALHTQWPGRNRTAQ
;
A
#
# COMPACT_ATOMS: atom_id res chain seq x y z
N MET A 1 -48.73 32.32 -18.61
CA MET A 1 -49.12 31.22 -17.71
C MET A 1 -48.94 29.90 -18.43
N HIS A 2 -48.20 28.98 -17.78
CA HIS A 2 -48.09 27.51 -17.97
C HIS A 2 -46.62 27.07 -18.13
N TYR A 3 -46.04 26.74 -16.98
CA TYR A 3 -44.83 25.94 -16.84
C TYR A 3 -45.19 24.46 -17.08
N LEU A 4 -44.40 23.74 -17.87
CA LEU A 4 -44.39 22.27 -17.84
C LEU A 4 -42.96 21.81 -17.59
N SER A 5 -42.72 21.38 -16.35
CA SER A 5 -41.51 20.72 -15.89
C SER A 5 -41.67 19.22 -16.09
N PHE A 6 -40.74 18.58 -16.80
CA PHE A 6 -40.56 17.13 -16.77
C PHE A 6 -39.10 16.85 -16.40
N ARG A 7 -38.87 16.49 -15.15
CA ARG A 7 -37.65 15.78 -14.73
C ARG A 7 -37.97 14.28 -14.74
N LEU A 8 -37.47 13.55 -15.73
CA LEU A 8 -37.37 12.10 -15.63
C LEU A 8 -36.27 11.77 -14.61
N VAL A 9 -36.65 11.23 -13.46
CA VAL A 9 -35.73 10.52 -12.57
C VAL A 9 -35.85 9.04 -12.92
N SER A 10 -34.89 8.53 -13.69
CA SER A 10 -34.78 7.09 -13.94
C SER A 10 -34.22 6.40 -12.69
N PHE A 11 -35.09 5.75 -11.92
CA PHE A 11 -34.68 4.77 -10.93
C PHE A 11 -34.38 3.44 -11.64
N LEU A 12 -33.09 3.10 -11.78
CA LEU A 12 -32.71 1.70 -12.01
C LEU A 12 -32.87 0.95 -10.68
N ILE A 13 -33.99 0.23 -10.53
CA ILE A 13 -34.13 -0.78 -9.48
C ILE A 13 -33.47 -2.05 -10.00
N CYS A 14 -32.27 -2.36 -9.50
CA CYS A 14 -31.68 -3.68 -9.67
C CYS A 14 -32.58 -4.71 -8.97
N LEU A 15 -33.36 -5.45 -9.75
CA LEU A 15 -34.04 -6.65 -9.29
C LEU A 15 -32.98 -7.74 -9.03
N ALA A 16 -32.42 -7.77 -7.83
CA ALA A 16 -31.71 -8.96 -7.37
C ALA A 16 -32.73 -10.10 -7.22
N PRO A 17 -32.52 -11.28 -7.82
CA PRO A 17 -33.40 -12.41 -7.62
C PRO A 17 -33.44 -12.80 -6.13
N TRP A 18 -34.61 -13.21 -5.64
CA TRP A 18 -34.94 -13.54 -4.24
C TRP A 18 -34.06 -14.63 -3.57
N ASN A 19 -33.05 -15.17 -4.26
CA ASN A 19 -32.21 -16.28 -3.84
C ASN A 19 -30.86 -15.87 -3.22
N VAL A 20 -30.63 -14.60 -2.88
CA VAL A 20 -29.36 -14.18 -2.22
C VAL A 20 -29.39 -14.34 -0.68
N LEU A 21 -30.50 -14.83 -0.11
CA LEU A 21 -30.72 -14.87 1.35
C LEU A 21 -30.07 -16.06 2.10
N SER A 22 -29.25 -16.88 1.46
CA SER A 22 -28.60 -18.02 2.12
C SER A 22 -27.15 -18.26 1.68
N ALA A 23 -26.42 -17.20 1.34
CA ALA A 23 -24.96 -17.33 1.35
C ALA A 23 -24.53 -17.69 2.79
N PRO A 24 -23.86 -18.83 3.02
CA PRO A 24 -23.37 -19.16 4.34
C PRO A 24 -22.44 -18.03 4.80
N THR A 25 -22.78 -17.41 5.92
CA THR A 25 -21.85 -16.52 6.62
C THR A 25 -20.68 -17.38 7.07
N TYR A 26 -19.62 -17.41 6.27
CA TYR A 26 -18.34 -17.88 6.73
C TYR A 26 -17.85 -16.90 7.81
N GLN A 27 -18.14 -17.21 9.07
CA GLN A 27 -17.39 -16.65 10.19
C GLN A 27 -15.98 -17.19 10.07
N TYR A 28 -15.14 -16.47 9.32
CA TYR A 28 -13.70 -16.62 9.44
C TYR A 28 -13.37 -16.17 10.86
N LEU A 29 -13.27 -17.13 11.78
CA LEU A 29 -12.70 -16.92 13.10
C LEU A 29 -11.22 -16.62 12.88
N ARG A 30 -10.93 -15.38 12.47
CA ARG A 30 -9.59 -14.84 12.53
C ARG A 30 -9.33 -14.67 14.02
N GLU A 31 -8.38 -15.42 14.57
CA GLU A 31 -7.77 -15.11 15.86
C GLU A 31 -7.58 -13.59 15.92
N PRO A 32 -8.06 -12.89 16.97
CA PRO A 32 -8.07 -11.44 17.00
C PRO A 32 -6.65 -10.93 16.75
N GLN A 33 -6.41 -10.42 15.53
CA GLN A 33 -5.12 -9.88 15.19
C GLN A 33 -4.95 -8.60 16.01
N THR A 34 -3.94 -8.65 16.85
CA THR A 34 -3.56 -7.68 17.87
C THR A 34 -3.55 -6.25 17.34
N ASN A 35 -4.08 -5.33 18.15
CA ASN A 35 -3.62 -3.93 18.34
C ASN A 35 -3.41 -3.06 17.10
N GLU A 36 -4.22 -3.21 16.04
CA GLU A 36 -4.31 -2.13 15.06
C GLU A 36 -4.92 -0.88 15.68
N VAL A 37 -4.43 0.29 15.24
CA VAL A 37 -4.90 1.58 15.73
C VAL A 37 -5.88 2.15 14.73
N PHE A 38 -6.96 2.74 15.25
CA PHE A 38 -7.88 3.48 14.39
C PHE A 38 -7.17 4.69 13.78
N ALA A 39 -7.29 4.81 12.46
CA ALA A 39 -6.89 5.99 11.72
C ALA A 39 -7.88 6.27 10.60
N SER A 40 -8.14 7.54 10.31
CA SER A 40 -8.76 7.87 9.02
C SER A 40 -7.72 7.72 7.93
N ARG A 41 -8.15 7.18 6.79
CA ARG A 41 -7.31 6.98 5.61
C ARG A 41 -7.82 7.83 4.47
N ASP A 42 -6.93 8.57 3.85
CA ASP A 42 -7.11 9.14 2.53
C ASP A 42 -5.85 8.91 1.68
N TYR A 43 -5.86 9.39 0.44
CA TYR A 43 -4.70 9.31 -0.43
C TYR A 43 -4.74 10.43 -1.46
N PHE A 44 -3.57 10.76 -1.98
CA PHE A 44 -3.41 11.70 -3.08
C PHE A 44 -2.16 11.36 -3.90
N TYR A 45 -2.00 12.07 -5.01
CA TYR A 45 -0.79 12.01 -5.83
C TYR A 45 -0.08 13.36 -5.78
N VAL A 46 1.25 13.33 -5.73
CA VAL A 46 2.09 14.53 -5.77
C VAL A 46 3.07 14.47 -6.94
N GLY A 47 3.50 15.65 -7.38
CA GLY A 47 4.40 15.80 -8.52
C GLY A 47 3.76 15.31 -9.81
N GLY A 48 4.60 14.80 -10.71
CA GLY A 48 4.21 14.34 -12.02
C GLY A 48 3.99 15.46 -13.05
N GLU A 49 3.82 15.04 -14.29
CA GLU A 49 3.75 15.93 -15.44
C GLU A 49 2.97 15.30 -16.61
N TYR A 50 2.41 16.14 -17.47
CA TYR A 50 1.79 15.68 -18.71
C TYR A 50 2.83 15.58 -19.82
N VAL A 51 2.88 14.43 -20.49
CA VAL A 51 3.73 14.16 -21.65
C VAL A 51 2.86 13.79 -22.85
N THR A 52 3.06 14.46 -23.98
CA THR A 52 2.38 14.14 -25.24
C THR A 52 2.98 12.88 -25.86
N THR A 53 2.16 11.88 -26.14
CA THR A 53 2.60 10.62 -26.77
C THR A 53 2.30 10.57 -28.27
N SER A 54 1.23 11.22 -28.70
CA SER A 54 0.89 11.42 -30.12
C SER A 54 -0.08 12.60 -30.26
N THR A 55 -0.50 12.91 -31.50
CA THR A 55 -1.56 13.89 -31.75
C THR A 55 -2.80 13.58 -30.90
N ASN A 56 -3.22 14.53 -30.06
CA ASN A 56 -4.35 14.42 -29.13
C ASN A 56 -4.26 13.33 -28.05
N ASN A 57 -3.08 12.76 -27.79
CA ASN A 57 -2.87 11.83 -26.68
C ASN A 57 -1.80 12.34 -25.71
N THR A 58 -2.17 12.45 -24.44
CA THR A 58 -1.27 12.83 -23.34
C THR A 58 -1.34 11.80 -22.22
N LEU A 59 -0.20 11.56 -21.58
CA LEU A 59 -0.08 10.74 -20.38
C LEU A 59 0.32 11.62 -19.20
N PHE A 60 -0.22 11.34 -18.02
CA PHE A 60 0.30 11.88 -16.76
C PHE A 60 1.28 10.87 -16.16
N VAL A 61 2.55 11.28 -16.03
CA VAL A 61 3.67 10.41 -15.65
C VAL A 61 4.44 11.01 -14.47
N ASN A 62 5.33 10.20 -13.87
CA ASN A 62 6.24 10.60 -12.79
C ASN A 62 5.56 11.10 -11.50
N GLN A 63 4.25 10.86 -11.36
CA GLN A 63 3.50 11.09 -10.14
C GLN A 63 3.86 10.08 -9.06
N MET A 64 3.77 10.53 -7.81
CA MET A 64 4.01 9.71 -6.63
C MET A 64 2.71 9.58 -5.84
N TYR A 65 2.23 8.35 -5.67
CA TYR A 65 1.14 8.01 -4.78
C TYR A 65 1.58 8.20 -3.33
N VAL A 66 0.71 8.81 -2.53
CA VAL A 66 0.87 8.99 -1.09
C VAL A 66 -0.42 8.54 -0.40
N GLU A 67 -0.30 7.54 0.46
CA GLU A 67 -1.34 7.19 1.42
C GLU A 67 -1.14 7.99 2.69
N HIS A 68 -2.21 8.60 3.18
CA HIS A 68 -2.19 9.42 4.37
C HIS A 68 -3.06 8.76 5.45
N LEU A 69 -2.46 8.58 6.63
CA LEU A 69 -3.09 7.98 7.80
C LEU A 69 -3.04 8.98 8.95
N LEU A 70 -4.22 9.33 9.46
CA LEU A 70 -4.38 10.30 10.53
C LEU A 70 -4.93 9.61 11.78
N PRO A 71 -4.23 9.66 12.93
CA PRO A 71 -4.72 9.04 14.16
C PRO A 71 -5.90 9.83 14.74
N SER A 72 -6.66 9.23 15.66
CA SER A 72 -7.78 9.91 16.34
C SER A 72 -7.35 11.15 17.13
N LEU A 73 -6.09 11.19 17.58
CA LEU A 73 -5.49 12.31 18.30
C LEU A 73 -4.06 12.49 17.80
N ILE A 74 -3.72 13.70 17.35
CA ILE A 74 -2.35 14.08 16.97
C ILE A 74 -1.68 14.65 18.21
N GLU A 75 -0.62 13.99 18.67
CA GLU A 75 0.16 14.40 19.84
C GLU A 75 1.56 14.87 19.45
N GLN A 76 1.96 14.65 18.19
CA GLN A 76 3.30 14.93 17.69
C GLN A 76 3.29 16.14 16.76
N PRO A 77 4.30 17.03 16.85
CA PRO A 77 4.31 18.28 16.10
C PRO A 77 4.64 18.10 14.61
N TYR A 78 5.25 16.98 14.24
CA TYR A 78 5.70 16.72 12.87
C TYR A 78 5.22 15.34 12.40
N PRO A 79 4.74 15.24 11.14
CA PRO A 79 4.35 13.97 10.57
C PRO A 79 5.56 13.11 10.22
N ILE A 80 5.34 11.82 10.03
CA ILE A 80 6.34 10.88 9.52
C ILE A 80 6.06 10.59 8.05
N VAL A 81 7.11 10.68 7.22
CA VAL A 81 7.06 10.30 5.80
C VAL A 81 7.87 9.02 5.61
N PHE A 82 7.20 7.94 5.25
CA PHE A 82 7.82 6.65 5.00
C PHE A 82 8.16 6.45 3.52
N ILE A 83 9.45 6.20 3.25
CA ILE A 83 9.99 6.03 1.90
C ILE A 83 10.59 4.62 1.79
N HIS A 84 9.96 3.74 1.01
CA HIS A 84 10.42 2.36 0.83
C HIS A 84 11.73 2.25 0.03
N GLY A 85 12.37 1.09 0.06
CA GLY A 85 13.59 0.79 -0.70
C GLY A 85 13.36 0.25 -2.12
N GLN A 86 14.43 -0.17 -2.79
CA GLN A 86 14.37 -0.82 -4.11
C GLN A 86 13.64 -2.17 -4.03
N SER A 87 12.88 -2.54 -5.07
CA SER A 87 12.06 -3.77 -5.15
C SER A 87 10.94 -3.88 -4.12
N MET A 88 10.58 -2.78 -3.45
CA MET A 88 9.53 -2.76 -2.44
C MET A 88 8.49 -1.67 -2.76
N THR A 89 7.45 -1.58 -1.93
CA THR A 89 6.40 -0.56 -1.95
C THR A 89 6.10 -0.09 -0.52
N GLY A 90 5.16 0.84 -0.35
CA GLY A 90 4.70 1.32 0.95
C GLY A 90 4.15 0.23 1.88
N THR A 91 3.89 -0.98 1.38
CA THR A 91 3.45 -2.11 2.23
C THR A 91 4.47 -2.50 3.29
N ASN A 92 5.75 -2.15 3.12
CA ASN A 92 6.79 -2.39 4.14
C ASN A 92 6.47 -1.79 5.51
N TRP A 93 5.66 -0.74 5.54
CA TRP A 93 5.40 0.03 6.74
C TRP A 93 4.08 -0.36 7.41
N LEU A 94 3.24 -1.15 6.73
CA LEU A 94 1.96 -1.63 7.23
C LEU A 94 2.18 -2.84 8.16
N ASN A 95 1.36 -3.87 8.06
CA ASN A 95 1.53 -5.11 8.82
C ASN A 95 2.83 -5.83 8.47
N LYS A 96 3.40 -6.51 9.47
CA LYS A 96 4.48 -7.46 9.24
C LYS A 96 3.95 -8.69 8.47
N PRO A 97 4.83 -9.50 7.85
CA PRO A 97 4.40 -10.70 7.13
C PRO A 97 3.67 -11.74 7.97
N ASP A 98 3.93 -11.80 9.28
CA ASP A 98 3.17 -12.63 10.24
C ASP A 98 1.80 -12.03 10.61
N GLY A 99 1.47 -10.88 10.04
CA GLY A 99 0.24 -10.14 10.22
C GLY A 99 0.19 -9.31 11.50
N SER A 100 1.24 -9.29 12.32
CA SER A 100 1.32 -8.39 13.47
C SER A 100 1.46 -6.92 13.04
N PRO A 101 1.09 -5.96 13.90
CA PRO A 101 1.31 -4.54 13.67
C PRO A 101 2.76 -4.21 13.29
N GLY A 102 2.92 -3.36 12.27
CA GLY A 102 4.22 -2.79 11.91
C GLY A 102 4.35 -1.33 12.29
N TRP A 103 5.12 -0.58 11.51
CA TRP A 103 5.51 0.78 11.88
C TRP A 103 4.37 1.79 11.78
N ALA A 104 3.49 1.68 10.79
CA ALA A 104 2.33 2.55 10.67
C ALA A 104 1.50 2.52 11.96
N THR A 105 1.11 1.33 12.41
CA THR A 105 0.37 1.12 13.66
C THR A 105 1.12 1.65 14.88
N TYR A 106 2.43 1.35 14.97
CA TYR A 106 3.25 1.81 16.09
C TYR A 106 3.28 3.33 16.18
N PHE A 107 3.54 4.05 15.09
CA PHE A 107 3.63 5.51 15.14
C PHE A 107 2.25 6.18 15.24
N LEU A 108 1.20 5.62 14.64
CA LEU A 108 -0.18 6.08 14.86
C LEU A 108 -0.56 5.98 16.33
N SER A 109 -0.17 4.90 17.03
CA SER A 109 -0.44 4.73 18.46
C SER A 109 0.25 5.75 19.36
N HIS A 110 1.25 6.47 18.84
CA HIS A 110 2.00 7.51 19.53
C HIS A 110 1.63 8.92 19.05
N GLY A 111 0.50 9.05 18.33
CA GLY A 111 -0.05 10.34 17.91
C GLY A 111 0.68 10.99 16.73
N TYR A 112 1.43 10.22 15.94
CA TYR A 112 1.99 10.72 14.67
C TYR A 112 0.98 10.64 13.54
N GLU A 113 0.86 11.72 12.78
CA GLU A 113 0.32 11.69 11.42
C GLU A 113 1.34 11.05 10.45
N ILE A 114 0.88 10.22 9.52
CA ILE A 114 1.77 9.40 8.70
C ILE A 114 1.43 9.49 7.22
N TYR A 115 2.47 9.62 6.40
CA TYR A 115 2.43 9.55 4.95
C TYR A 115 3.25 8.36 4.47
N ILE A 116 2.64 7.43 3.74
CA ILE A 116 3.27 6.25 3.15
C ILE A 116 3.25 6.40 1.64
N LEU A 117 4.42 6.56 1.03
CA LEU A 117 4.51 6.73 -0.43
C LEU A 117 4.81 5.41 -1.15
N ASP A 118 4.42 5.37 -2.42
CA ASP A 118 5.02 4.50 -3.42
C ASP A 118 5.85 5.39 -4.36
N GLN A 119 7.16 5.17 -4.49
CA GLN A 119 8.02 6.00 -5.35
C GLN A 119 7.52 6.03 -6.80
N PRO A 120 7.84 7.07 -7.60
CA PRO A 120 7.49 7.10 -9.04
C PRO A 120 7.86 5.78 -9.75
N ALA A 121 6.98 5.33 -10.64
CA ALA A 121 7.11 4.04 -11.34
C ALA A 121 7.16 2.79 -10.43
N ARG A 122 6.48 2.81 -9.28
CA ARG A 122 6.36 1.67 -8.37
C ARG A 122 4.97 1.59 -7.74
N GLY A 123 4.46 0.38 -7.56
CA GLY A 123 3.22 0.15 -6.81
C GLY A 123 2.04 0.93 -7.42
N ARG A 124 1.43 1.82 -6.65
CA ARG A 124 0.31 2.67 -7.08
C ARG A 124 0.76 3.89 -7.90
N SER A 125 2.04 4.19 -7.94
CA SER A 125 2.62 5.20 -8.83
C SER A 125 2.88 4.60 -10.21
N ALA A 126 2.05 4.99 -11.18
CA ALA A 126 2.04 4.36 -12.49
C ALA A 126 3.42 4.46 -13.18
N TRP A 127 3.87 3.34 -13.74
CA TRP A 127 5.04 3.30 -14.61
C TRP A 127 4.63 3.55 -16.06
N ASN A 128 5.45 4.31 -16.78
CA ASN A 128 5.32 4.51 -18.22
C ASN A 128 6.27 3.56 -18.97
N PRO A 129 5.77 2.53 -19.68
CA PRO A 129 6.61 1.60 -20.45
C PRO A 129 7.42 2.24 -21.57
N SER A 130 6.93 3.37 -22.11
CA SER A 130 7.61 4.15 -23.15
C SER A 130 8.48 5.27 -22.59
N GLY A 131 8.59 5.37 -21.26
CA GLY A 131 9.38 6.38 -20.57
C GLY A 131 10.86 5.99 -20.44
N ASN A 132 11.63 6.84 -19.77
CA ASN A 132 13.08 6.63 -19.53
C ASN A 132 13.38 5.88 -18.22
N THR A 133 12.36 5.38 -17.51
CA THR A 133 12.54 4.72 -16.22
C THR A 133 12.64 3.21 -16.39
N THR A 134 13.76 2.63 -15.95
CA THR A 134 13.97 1.18 -15.95
C THR A 134 13.44 0.57 -14.66
N LEU A 135 12.49 -0.37 -14.78
CA LEU A 135 12.08 -1.18 -13.64
C LEU A 135 13.21 -2.15 -13.27
N ALA A 136 13.60 -2.14 -12.00
CA ALA A 136 14.53 -3.09 -11.43
C ALA A 136 13.84 -3.93 -10.35
N THR A 137 14.23 -5.19 -10.25
CA THR A 137 13.87 -6.08 -9.14
C THR A 137 15.10 -6.90 -8.71
N TYR A 138 15.04 -7.52 -7.53
CA TYR A 138 16.04 -8.48 -7.08
C TYR A 138 15.53 -9.90 -7.22
N THR A 139 16.44 -10.84 -7.51
CA THR A 139 16.12 -12.27 -7.46
C THR A 139 15.89 -12.69 -6.01
N ALA A 140 15.14 -13.78 -5.80
CA ALA A 140 14.91 -14.32 -4.47
C ALA A 140 16.24 -14.64 -3.74
N GLU A 141 17.23 -15.17 -4.46
CA GLU A 141 18.54 -15.50 -3.92
C GLU A 141 19.29 -14.25 -3.47
N ARG A 142 19.27 -13.18 -4.28
CA ARG A 142 19.89 -11.90 -3.90
C ARG A 142 19.19 -11.28 -2.69
N THR A 143 17.87 -11.37 -2.62
CA THR A 143 17.08 -10.88 -1.49
C THR A 143 17.41 -11.66 -0.22
N MET A 144 17.43 -12.99 -0.28
CA MET A 144 17.83 -13.85 0.84
C MET A 144 19.25 -13.57 1.30
N GLN A 145 20.18 -13.48 0.35
CA GLN A 145 21.59 -13.24 0.63
C GLN A 145 21.84 -11.92 1.34
N ARG A 146 21.04 -10.88 1.06
CA ARG A 146 21.29 -9.51 1.55
C ARG A 146 20.39 -9.07 2.69
N PHE A 147 19.19 -9.67 2.83
CA PHE A 147 18.18 -9.14 3.75
C PHE A 147 17.58 -10.20 4.67
N THR A 148 17.02 -11.28 4.13
CA THR A 148 16.12 -12.16 4.90
C THR A 148 16.74 -13.45 5.44
N ALA A 149 17.87 -13.90 4.88
CA ALA A 149 18.54 -15.14 5.29
C ALA A 149 20.07 -14.98 5.27
N THR A 150 20.55 -13.79 5.64
CA THR A 150 21.97 -13.40 5.54
C THR A 150 22.89 -14.34 6.30
N GLU A 151 22.41 -14.94 7.40
CA GLU A 151 23.14 -15.93 8.20
C GLU A 151 23.56 -17.16 7.40
N ARG A 152 22.81 -17.53 6.36
CA ARG A 152 23.13 -18.69 5.50
C ARG A 152 24.29 -18.43 4.56
N TYR A 153 24.58 -17.16 4.29
CA TYR A 153 25.58 -16.74 3.33
C TYR A 153 26.84 -16.17 4.00
N ASN A 154 26.76 -15.85 5.30
CA ASN A 154 27.87 -15.38 6.13
C ASN A 154 28.73 -14.30 5.45
N LEU A 155 28.07 -13.35 4.77
CA LEU A 155 28.75 -12.31 3.97
C LEU A 155 29.49 -11.27 4.82
N TRP A 156 29.15 -11.14 6.10
CA TRP A 156 29.80 -10.28 7.08
C TRP A 156 29.73 -10.92 8.47
N PRO A 157 30.62 -10.59 9.42
CA PRO A 157 30.72 -11.27 10.71
C PRO A 157 29.41 -11.32 11.52
N GLN A 158 28.59 -10.27 11.43
CA GLN A 158 27.33 -10.13 12.14
C GLN A 158 26.14 -10.78 11.41
N ALA A 159 26.33 -11.34 10.21
CA ALA A 159 25.24 -11.92 9.42
C ALA A 159 24.50 -13.04 10.18
N ALA A 160 25.23 -13.79 11.02
CA ALA A 160 24.68 -14.81 11.90
C ALA A 160 23.68 -14.29 12.95
N LEU A 161 23.70 -12.98 13.25
CA LEU A 161 22.81 -12.36 14.23
C LEU A 161 21.43 -12.01 13.66
N HIS A 162 21.26 -12.03 12.33
CA HIS A 162 20.03 -11.63 11.63
C HIS A 162 18.99 -12.77 11.66
N THR A 163 18.45 -13.08 12.83
CA THR A 163 17.66 -14.30 13.09
C THR A 163 16.15 -14.07 13.24
N GLN A 164 15.69 -12.82 13.17
CA GLN A 164 14.33 -12.43 13.56
C GLN A 164 13.29 -12.53 12.43
N TRP A 165 13.67 -12.96 11.23
CA TRP A 165 12.73 -13.10 10.11
C TRP A 165 11.76 -14.28 10.32
N PRO A 166 10.44 -14.07 10.20
CA PRO A 166 9.46 -15.14 10.36
C PRO A 166 9.55 -16.16 9.21
N GLY A 167 9.34 -17.45 9.52
CA GLY A 167 9.27 -18.54 8.53
C GLY A 167 10.27 -19.69 8.76
N ARG A 168 9.78 -20.94 8.70
CA ARG A 168 10.57 -22.16 8.97
C ARG A 168 11.66 -22.42 7.93
N ASN A 169 11.46 -21.94 6.69
CA ASN A 169 12.40 -22.10 5.57
C ASN A 169 13.08 -20.80 5.11
N ARG A 170 12.72 -19.64 5.68
CA ARG A 170 13.33 -18.30 5.47
C ARG A 170 13.55 -17.93 4.00
N THR A 171 12.68 -18.39 3.10
CA THR A 171 12.62 -17.93 1.72
C THR A 171 11.88 -16.60 1.66
N ALA A 172 12.34 -15.67 0.83
CA ALA A 172 11.60 -14.44 0.56
C ALA A 172 10.19 -14.82 0.03
N GLN A 173 9.15 -14.32 0.68
CA GLN A 173 7.77 -14.39 0.19
C GLN A 173 7.47 -13.19 -0.70
#